data_AF-A0A167BES1-F1
#
_entry.id   AF-A0A167BES1-F1
#
_cell.length_a   1.000
_cell.length_b   1.000
_cell.length_c   1.000
_cell.angle_alpha   90.00
_cell.angle_beta   90.00
_cell.angle_gamma   90.00
#
_symmetry.space_group_name_H-M   'P 1'
#
loop_
_entity.id
_entity.type
_entity.pdbx_description
1 polymer ?
#
loop_
_entity_poly.entity_id
_entity_poly.type
_entity_poly.pdbx_seq_one_letter_code
_entity_poly.pdbx_strand_id
1 'polypeptide(L)'
;MCAPPPVKPIQAVISRLVPQATVQQIQVMPSVHCQRVYGVKVSNGTSLVLVVPPPPMVKLLRSERASVISEAAVLKWLAGMTVEQPLLQERTSEPDDLLEPSSNLAKGTKGDGSSLDNAVEEFRALIPRLISHTAALNELGLEYNLLKPTRGTPISELNPPLAPSERRTIDYQIGQLYRQLCKQVSPNGRFGPAFAVLPSTGSLSTTDPTKLARRDVDMRLMESKGVQSWTTAFHSMLEAVLRDGEDMQVMLGYGTIRRHFKRLEHTLDGIKIPRLVAVDVGRDINTLALRKLRRGSTASFASGKPNSALKDVPRSNGSEAGSDEDADYETGSESGDAATAALYHHDDIMMTGMKDWSNFVFGDPLFAHNFGRDPSSDFLAGFGGDSRVQGTIKSIFSSDMIEDKERAHVRLLLYDCYHTVTHIAKGYFRPQKDSHGRELEARKRLNAIMAQLDALDDTGVRRGRRPSGELSPVKRSKSGGKDD
;
A
#
# COMPACT_ATOMS: atom_id res chain seq x y z
N MET A 1 -25.45 -10.08 3.59
CA MET A 1 -26.04 -9.43 4.78
C MET A 1 -25.10 -9.63 5.93
N CYS A 2 -24.59 -8.56 6.55
CA CYS A 2 -23.71 -8.69 7.73
C CYS A 2 -24.52 -9.26 8.89
N ALA A 3 -24.05 -10.37 9.47
CA ALA A 3 -24.58 -10.84 10.74
C ALA A 3 -24.49 -9.71 11.78
N PRO A 4 -25.50 -9.56 12.66
CA PRO A 4 -25.47 -8.54 13.70
C PRO A 4 -24.19 -8.69 14.54
N PRO A 5 -23.60 -7.57 15.01
CA PRO A 5 -22.39 -7.62 15.82
C PRO A 5 -22.61 -8.53 17.03
N PRO A 6 -21.66 -9.42 17.38
CA PRO A 6 -21.75 -10.21 18.59
C PRO A 6 -21.51 -9.31 19.81
N VAL A 7 -22.50 -8.51 20.19
CA VAL A 7 -22.40 -7.46 21.22
C VAL A 7 -21.87 -8.00 22.55
N LYS A 8 -22.38 -9.17 22.99
CA LYS A 8 -21.99 -9.79 24.26
C LYS A 8 -20.51 -10.21 24.30
N PRO A 9 -19.97 -10.97 23.32
CA PRO A 9 -18.53 -11.23 23.25
C PRO A 9 -17.66 -9.97 23.16
N ILE A 10 -18.08 -8.98 22.36
CA ILE A 10 -17.33 -7.71 22.21
C ILE A 10 -17.26 -6.98 23.55
N GLN A 11 -18.38 -6.90 24.26
CA GLN A 11 -18.44 -6.28 25.59
C GLN A 11 -17.59 -7.04 26.60
N ALA A 12 -17.61 -8.38 26.58
CA ALA A 12 -16.76 -9.19 27.46
C ALA A 12 -15.26 -8.98 27.21
N VAL A 13 -14.83 -8.92 25.94
CA VAL A 13 -13.43 -8.62 25.58
C VAL A 13 -13.02 -7.24 26.12
N ILE A 14 -13.85 -6.22 25.89
CA ILE A 14 -13.52 -4.84 26.25
C ILE A 14 -13.53 -4.64 27.77
N SER A 15 -14.54 -5.15 28.48
CA SER A 15 -14.60 -5.07 29.95
C SER A 15 -13.40 -5.75 30.61
N ARG A 16 -12.87 -6.83 30.02
CA ARG A 16 -11.69 -7.54 30.55
C ARG A 16 -10.39 -6.76 30.32
N LEU A 17 -10.23 -6.19 29.13
CA LEU A 17 -8.99 -5.53 28.71
C LEU A 17 -8.91 -4.06 29.12
N VAL A 18 -10.05 -3.44 29.42
CA VAL A 18 -10.16 -2.04 29.86
C VAL A 18 -11.06 -1.97 31.11
N PRO A 19 -10.51 -2.29 32.30
CA PRO A 19 -11.29 -2.55 33.52
C PRO A 19 -12.18 -1.40 34.03
N GLN A 20 -12.04 -0.20 33.48
CA GLN A 20 -12.79 1.01 33.90
C GLN A 20 -13.70 1.57 32.80
N ALA A 21 -13.83 0.88 31.66
CA ALA A 21 -14.48 1.44 30.49
C ALA A 21 -15.65 0.55 30.04
N THR A 22 -16.86 1.13 29.96
CA THR A 22 -18.07 0.44 29.50
C THR A 22 -18.33 0.76 28.04
N VAL A 23 -18.76 -0.24 27.28
CA VAL A 23 -19.12 -0.06 25.87
C VAL A 23 -20.38 0.79 25.77
N GLN A 24 -20.27 1.97 25.16
CA GLN A 24 -21.39 2.88 24.93
C GLN A 24 -22.05 2.63 23.57
N GLN A 25 -21.24 2.42 22.54
CA GLN A 25 -21.72 2.29 21.17
C GLN A 25 -20.84 1.30 20.39
N ILE A 26 -21.47 0.41 19.62
CA ILE A 26 -20.81 -0.47 18.65
C ILE A 26 -21.38 -0.14 17.27
N GLN A 27 -20.50 0.11 16.30
CA GLN A 27 -20.85 0.40 14.92
C GLN A 27 -20.10 -0.53 13.96
N VAL A 28 -20.79 -1.06 12.96
CA VAL A 28 -20.13 -1.81 11.88
C VAL A 28 -19.45 -0.80 10.96
N MET A 29 -18.16 -1.01 10.71
CA MET A 29 -17.36 -0.16 9.82
C MET A 29 -17.13 -0.86 8.47
N PRO A 30 -17.03 -0.10 7.36
CA PRO A 30 -16.59 -0.67 6.08
C PRO A 30 -15.20 -1.28 6.22
N SER A 31 -14.99 -2.47 5.69
CA SER A 31 -13.70 -3.16 5.69
C SER A 31 -12.99 -2.98 4.34
N VAL A 32 -11.66 -2.89 4.36
CA VAL A 32 -10.82 -2.86 3.14
C VAL A 32 -10.76 -4.25 2.51
N HIS A 33 -10.71 -5.28 3.35
CA HIS A 33 -10.68 -6.69 2.96
C HIS A 33 -11.90 -7.44 3.49
N CYS A 34 -11.80 -8.76 3.66
CA CYS A 34 -12.93 -9.60 4.04
C CYS A 34 -13.23 -9.61 5.54
N GLN A 35 -12.34 -9.04 6.36
CA GLN A 35 -12.48 -8.96 7.81
C GLN A 35 -13.72 -8.17 8.20
N ARG A 36 -14.26 -8.44 9.39
CA ARG A 36 -15.33 -7.62 9.97
C ARG A 36 -14.71 -6.63 10.93
N VAL A 37 -15.02 -5.35 10.73
CA VAL A 37 -14.48 -4.25 11.52
C VAL A 37 -15.61 -3.61 12.31
N TYR A 38 -15.44 -3.52 13.63
CA TYR A 38 -16.40 -2.90 14.54
C TYR A 38 -15.73 -1.73 15.26
N GLY A 39 -16.28 -0.52 15.06
CA GLY A 39 -15.90 0.65 15.85
C GLY A 39 -16.62 0.60 17.19
N VAL A 40 -15.88 0.79 18.28
CA VAL A 40 -16.42 0.76 19.63
C VAL A 40 -16.07 2.05 20.37
N LYS A 41 -17.09 2.78 20.82
CA LYS A 41 -16.92 3.91 21.72
C LYS A 41 -17.09 3.45 23.15
N VAL A 42 -16.13 3.81 23.99
CA VAL A 42 -16.10 3.41 25.40
C VAL A 42 -16.31 4.65 26.29
N SER A 43 -16.81 4.44 27.51
CA SER A 43 -17.23 5.50 28.44
C SER A 43 -16.17 6.55 28.78
N ASN A 44 -14.90 6.19 28.68
CA ASN A 44 -13.77 7.11 28.87
C ASN A 44 -13.50 8.02 27.66
N GLY A 45 -14.38 8.04 26.65
CA GLY A 45 -14.23 8.80 25.42
C GLY A 45 -13.24 8.20 24.41
N THR A 46 -12.63 7.05 24.71
CA THR A 46 -11.71 6.38 23.79
C THR A 46 -12.51 5.65 22.70
N SER A 47 -12.09 5.81 21.45
CA SER A 47 -12.58 5.02 20.33
C SER A 47 -11.61 3.86 20.06
N LEU A 48 -12.15 2.65 20.00
CA LEU A 48 -11.43 1.42 19.71
C LEU A 48 -11.96 0.80 18.42
N VAL A 49 -11.14 -0.02 17.78
CA VAL A 49 -11.53 -0.82 16.62
C VAL A 49 -11.28 -2.28 16.94
N LEU A 50 -12.31 -3.09 16.76
CA LEU A 50 -12.22 -4.54 16.85
C LEU A 50 -12.28 -5.13 15.44
N VAL A 51 -11.21 -5.79 15.04
CA VAL A 51 -11.10 -6.53 13.78
C VAL A 51 -11.26 -8.01 14.10
N VAL A 52 -12.16 -8.69 13.40
CA VAL A 52 -12.37 -10.14 13.54
C VAL A 52 -12.38 -10.81 12.17
N PRO A 53 -12.09 -12.12 12.10
CA PRO A 53 -12.10 -12.84 10.85
C PRO A 53 -13.46 -12.77 10.11
N PRO A 54 -13.41 -12.96 8.79
CA PRO A 54 -14.61 -13.09 7.95
C PRO A 54 -15.52 -14.20 8.49
N PRO A 55 -16.85 -14.13 8.27
CA PRO A 55 -17.74 -15.25 8.55
C PRO A 55 -17.29 -16.53 7.82
N PRO A 56 -17.46 -17.73 8.39
CA PRO A 56 -17.01 -19.00 7.77
C PRO A 56 -17.60 -19.29 6.38
N MET A 57 -18.74 -18.68 6.06
CA MET A 57 -19.41 -18.77 4.76
C MET A 57 -18.75 -17.92 3.66
N VAL A 58 -17.89 -16.97 4.02
CA VAL A 58 -17.15 -16.16 3.04
C VAL A 58 -15.98 -16.99 2.54
N LYS A 59 -15.99 -17.31 1.24
CA LYS A 59 -14.83 -17.94 0.60
C LYS A 59 -13.68 -16.94 0.56
N LEU A 60 -12.50 -17.37 0.99
CA LEU A 60 -11.28 -16.57 1.05
C LEU A 60 -10.25 -17.14 0.08
N LEU A 61 -9.47 -16.26 -0.55
CA LEU A 61 -8.25 -16.68 -1.24
C LEU A 61 -7.26 -17.23 -0.21
N ARG A 62 -6.32 -18.07 -0.67
CA ARG A 62 -5.25 -18.62 0.19
C ARG A 62 -4.45 -17.51 0.88
N SER A 63 -4.20 -16.40 0.18
CA SER A 63 -3.48 -15.23 0.72
C SER A 63 -4.25 -14.44 1.77
N GLU A 64 -5.58 -14.60 1.86
CA GLU A 64 -6.44 -13.81 2.77
C GLU A 64 -6.68 -14.49 4.12
N ARG A 65 -6.34 -15.78 4.24
CA ARG A 65 -6.66 -16.62 5.40
C ARG A 65 -6.00 -16.16 6.69
N ALA A 66 -4.78 -15.62 6.59
CA ALA A 66 -3.99 -15.18 7.75
C ALA A 66 -4.07 -13.66 8.00
N SER A 67 -5.08 -12.97 7.48
CA SER A 67 -5.13 -11.49 7.48
C SER A 67 -5.11 -10.87 8.89
N VAL A 68 -5.90 -11.39 9.84
CA VAL A 68 -5.95 -10.87 11.22
C VAL A 68 -4.61 -11.11 11.94
N ILE A 69 -4.02 -12.29 11.77
CA ILE A 69 -2.72 -12.63 12.37
C ILE A 69 -1.59 -11.78 11.76
N SER A 70 -1.61 -11.62 10.44
CA SER A 70 -0.66 -10.77 9.71
C SER A 70 -0.68 -9.34 10.22
N GLU A 71 -1.88 -8.75 10.39
CA GLU A 71 -2.03 -7.41 10.95
C GLU A 71 -1.44 -7.30 12.36
N ALA A 72 -1.77 -8.25 13.25
CA ALA A 72 -1.24 -8.23 14.61
C ALA A 72 0.30 -8.35 14.65
N ALA A 73 0.87 -9.22 13.82
CA ALA A 73 2.30 -9.43 13.73
C ALA A 73 3.01 -8.15 13.26
N VAL A 74 2.51 -7.51 12.19
CA VAL A 74 3.09 -6.26 11.65
C VAL A 74 3.00 -5.14 12.68
N LEU A 75 1.83 -4.91 13.28
CA LEU A 75 1.65 -3.82 14.25
C LEU A 75 2.49 -4.01 15.51
N LYS A 76 2.60 -5.25 16.01
CA LYS A 76 3.46 -5.58 17.15
C LYS A 76 4.94 -5.36 16.82
N TRP A 77 5.36 -5.80 15.64
CA TRP A 77 6.75 -5.64 15.20
C TRP A 77 7.13 -4.17 15.02
N LEU A 78 6.32 -3.39 14.30
CA LEU A 78 6.56 -1.96 14.12
C LEU A 78 6.56 -1.20 15.45
N ALA A 79 5.68 -1.56 16.39
CA ALA A 79 5.70 -0.97 17.72
C ALA A 79 6.99 -1.28 18.49
N GLY A 80 7.54 -2.50 18.35
CA GLY A 80 8.82 -2.88 18.96
C GLY A 80 10.02 -2.11 18.38
N MET A 81 10.05 -1.90 17.06
CA MET A 81 11.11 -1.14 16.39
C MET A 81 11.14 0.34 16.81
N THR A 82 10.02 0.90 17.23
CA THR A 82 9.97 2.29 17.76
C THR A 82 10.51 2.43 19.18
N VAL A 83 10.78 1.32 19.89
CA VAL A 83 11.33 1.31 21.25
C VAL A 83 12.83 1.00 21.24
N GLU A 84 13.31 0.25 20.25
CA GLU A 84 14.73 -0.09 20.09
C GLU A 84 15.34 0.59 18.86
N GLN A 85 15.75 1.85 19.02
CA GLN A 85 16.90 2.38 18.28
C GLN A 85 18.06 2.58 19.27
N PRO A 86 19.01 1.64 19.26
CA PRO A 86 20.40 2.03 19.17
C PRO A 86 21.07 1.34 17.97
N LEU A 87 21.58 2.20 17.08
CA LEU A 87 22.76 2.07 16.23
C LEU A 87 23.33 0.67 15.93
N LEU A 88 23.33 0.36 14.62
CA LEU A 88 24.40 -0.30 13.87
C LEU A 88 25.13 -1.47 14.56
N GLN A 89 24.74 -2.68 14.15
CA GLN A 89 25.62 -3.69 13.57
C GLN A 89 27.06 -3.72 14.08
N GLU A 90 27.35 -4.64 15.01
CA GLU A 90 28.67 -5.26 15.07
C GLU A 90 28.57 -6.77 14.88
N ARG A 91 29.52 -7.24 14.08
CA ARG A 91 29.69 -8.61 13.60
C ARG A 91 30.10 -9.52 14.75
N THR A 92 29.68 -10.76 14.63
CA THR A 92 30.33 -12.02 15.04
C THR A 92 31.42 -11.92 16.13
N SER A 93 31.15 -12.54 17.28
CA SER A 93 32.21 -13.01 18.18
C SER A 93 31.82 -14.35 18.80
N GLU A 94 32.57 -15.39 18.44
CA GLU A 94 32.85 -16.54 19.31
C GLU A 94 33.95 -16.14 20.32
N PRO A 95 34.11 -16.85 21.46
CA PRO A 95 34.76 -16.31 22.66
C PRO A 95 36.24 -16.68 22.77
N ASP A 96 37.07 -15.79 23.34
CA ASP A 96 37.87 -16.09 24.55
C ASP A 96 38.71 -14.90 25.06
N ASP A 97 38.73 -14.79 26.39
CA ASP A 97 39.77 -14.34 27.32
C ASP A 97 40.38 -12.90 27.39
N LEU A 98 40.06 -12.29 28.54
CA LEU A 98 40.96 -11.68 29.56
C LEU A 98 41.52 -10.24 29.44
N LEU A 99 41.07 -9.42 30.43
CA LEU A 99 41.73 -8.33 31.19
C LEU A 99 41.44 -6.84 30.83
N GLU A 100 40.91 -6.15 31.85
CA GLU A 100 40.66 -4.71 32.11
C GLU A 100 41.94 -3.81 32.10
N PRO A 101 41.89 -2.51 32.44
CA PRO A 101 41.15 -1.39 31.82
C PRO A 101 42.09 -0.20 31.54
N SER A 102 41.68 0.77 30.69
CA SER A 102 42.23 2.13 30.77
C SER A 102 41.26 3.17 30.20
N SER A 103 40.91 4.10 31.09
CA SER A 103 40.24 5.36 30.82
C SER A 103 41.03 6.21 29.82
N ASN A 104 40.32 6.91 28.92
CA ASN A 104 40.56 8.33 28.69
C ASN A 104 39.43 9.03 27.94
N LEU A 105 39.23 10.25 28.39
CA LEU A 105 38.17 11.23 28.12
C LEU A 105 38.31 11.86 26.72
N ALA A 106 37.24 11.90 25.92
CA ALA A 106 37.12 12.87 24.82
C ALA A 106 35.66 13.22 24.49
N LYS A 107 35.23 14.36 25.06
CA LYS A 107 34.37 15.41 24.51
C LYS A 107 33.24 15.01 23.54
N GLY A 108 32.02 15.19 24.04
CA GLY A 108 30.79 15.15 23.27
C GLY A 108 30.73 16.22 22.18
N THR A 109 30.16 15.80 21.05
CA THR A 109 29.56 16.69 20.07
C THR A 109 28.06 16.49 20.17
N LYS A 110 27.38 17.39 20.89
CA LYS A 110 25.92 17.50 20.88
C LYS A 110 25.51 18.16 19.56
N GLY A 111 24.78 17.43 18.73
CA GLY A 111 24.09 18.01 17.57
C GLY A 111 23.77 16.98 16.49
N ASP A 112 22.63 16.28 16.66
CA ASP A 112 21.73 15.84 15.56
C ASP A 112 20.49 15.05 16.06
N GLY A 113 20.41 14.71 17.35
CA GLY A 113 19.38 13.80 17.87
C GLY A 113 17.92 14.26 17.72
N SER A 114 17.64 15.57 17.63
CA SER A 114 16.24 16.05 17.64
C SER A 114 15.47 15.80 16.35
N SER A 115 16.14 15.74 15.20
CA SER A 115 15.43 15.56 13.91
C SER A 115 15.02 14.11 13.68
N LEU A 116 15.85 13.16 14.11
CA LEU A 116 15.56 11.73 13.98
C LEU A 116 14.42 11.31 14.92
N ASP A 117 14.47 11.78 16.17
CA ASP A 117 13.44 11.52 17.17
C ASP A 117 12.06 12.03 16.70
N ASN A 118 12.02 13.22 16.10
CA ASN A 118 10.78 13.78 15.55
C ASN A 118 10.23 12.94 14.39
N ALA A 119 11.08 12.48 13.46
CA ALA A 119 10.63 11.65 12.34
C ALA A 119 10.12 10.27 12.78
N VAL A 120 10.71 9.69 13.82
CA VAL A 120 10.24 8.42 14.42
C VAL A 120 8.88 8.61 15.09
N GLU A 121 8.68 9.69 15.84
CA GLU A 121 7.39 10.00 16.46
C GLU A 121 6.30 10.33 15.43
N GLU A 122 6.64 11.06 14.37
CA GLU A 122 5.72 11.30 13.24
C GLU A 122 5.31 9.99 12.56
N PHE A 123 6.26 9.08 12.30
CA PHE A 123 5.96 7.76 11.72
C PHE A 123 5.09 6.92 12.66
N ARG A 124 5.38 6.95 13.98
CA ARG A 124 4.60 6.24 15.00
C ARG A 124 3.15 6.72 15.05
N ALA A 125 2.90 8.01 14.86
CA ALA A 125 1.56 8.58 14.83
C ALA A 125 0.71 8.07 13.65
N LEU A 126 1.34 7.56 12.58
CA LEU A 126 0.69 7.00 11.40
C LEU A 126 0.32 5.51 11.55
N ILE A 127 0.75 4.85 12.63
CA ILE A 127 0.55 3.42 12.88
C ILE A 127 -0.51 3.23 13.98
N PRO A 128 -1.54 2.39 13.77
CA PRO A 128 -2.52 2.10 14.81
C PRO A 128 -1.88 1.28 15.93
N ARG A 129 -2.29 1.54 17.17
CA ARG A 129 -1.73 0.85 18.34
C ARG A 129 -2.51 -0.43 18.64
N LEU A 130 -1.85 -1.58 18.51
CA LEU A 130 -2.38 -2.88 18.94
C LEU A 130 -2.49 -2.92 20.48
N ILE A 131 -3.70 -3.13 21.00
CA ILE A 131 -3.96 -3.28 22.44
C ILE A 131 -3.91 -4.75 22.81
N SER A 132 -4.57 -5.59 22.03
CA SER A 132 -4.62 -7.03 22.28
C SER A 132 -4.84 -7.78 20.98
N HIS A 133 -4.24 -8.96 20.90
CA HIS A 133 -4.44 -9.92 19.82
C HIS A 133 -4.74 -11.27 20.43
N THR A 134 -5.64 -12.02 19.80
CA THR A 134 -5.92 -13.40 20.13
C THR A 134 -5.92 -14.23 18.85
N ALA A 135 -4.95 -15.15 18.72
CA ALA A 135 -4.76 -16.02 17.55
C ALA A 135 -5.58 -17.32 17.56
N ALA A 136 -6.18 -17.69 18.70
CA ALA A 136 -6.92 -18.94 18.87
C ALA A 136 -8.32 -18.69 19.40
N LEU A 137 -9.25 -19.64 19.22
CA LEU A 137 -10.54 -19.63 19.94
C LEU A 137 -10.25 -19.59 21.45
N ASN A 138 -10.34 -18.39 22.02
CA ASN A 138 -10.29 -18.16 23.46
C ASN A 138 -11.60 -18.67 24.12
N GLU A 139 -11.74 -18.42 25.42
CA GLU A 139 -12.97 -18.69 26.19
C GLU A 139 -14.25 -18.06 25.57
N LEU A 140 -14.08 -17.03 24.71
CA LEU A 140 -15.15 -16.33 23.99
C LEU A 140 -15.35 -16.86 22.55
N GLY A 141 -14.53 -17.82 22.11
CA GLY A 141 -14.60 -18.46 20.81
C GLY A 141 -14.27 -17.56 19.62
N LEU A 142 -13.50 -16.48 19.83
CA LEU A 142 -13.23 -15.48 18.78
C LEU A 142 -11.74 -15.13 18.67
N GLU A 143 -11.20 -15.26 17.46
CA GLU A 143 -9.95 -14.62 17.03
C GLU A 143 -10.21 -13.13 16.75
N TYR A 144 -9.33 -12.24 17.21
CA TYR A 144 -9.50 -10.80 17.01
C TYR A 144 -8.21 -9.99 17.18
N ASN A 145 -8.24 -8.78 16.62
CA ASN A 145 -7.35 -7.67 16.96
C ASN A 145 -8.17 -6.55 17.59
N LEU A 146 -7.73 -6.07 18.76
CA LEU A 146 -8.25 -4.86 19.38
C LEU A 146 -7.22 -3.75 19.22
N LEU A 147 -7.62 -2.69 18.53
CA LEU A 147 -6.76 -1.60 18.10
C LEU A 147 -7.24 -0.26 18.64
N LYS A 148 -6.31 0.64 18.92
CA LYS A 148 -6.58 2.08 18.95
C LYS A 148 -6.29 2.63 17.54
N PRO A 149 -7.33 3.06 16.79
CA PRO A 149 -7.15 3.52 15.41
C PRO A 149 -6.36 4.82 15.35
N THR A 150 -5.74 5.07 14.21
CA THR A 150 -5.24 6.41 13.86
C THR A 150 -6.42 7.34 13.56
N ARG A 151 -6.17 8.64 13.66
CA ARG A 151 -7.20 9.65 13.37
C ARG A 151 -7.44 9.73 11.86
N GLY A 152 -8.55 10.35 11.46
CA GLY A 152 -8.85 10.66 10.06
C GLY A 152 -9.98 9.82 9.49
N THR A 153 -10.30 10.13 8.23
CA THR A 153 -11.36 9.50 7.45
C THR A 153 -10.75 8.92 6.19
N PRO A 154 -11.20 7.75 5.71
CA PRO A 154 -10.73 7.19 4.44
C PRO A 154 -10.97 8.18 3.31
N ILE A 155 -10.02 8.31 2.37
CA ILE A 155 -10.16 9.23 1.23
C ILE A 155 -11.45 8.96 0.45
N SER A 156 -11.82 7.69 0.28
CA SER A 156 -13.07 7.30 -0.39
C SER A 156 -14.35 7.76 0.30
N GLU A 157 -14.26 8.16 1.57
CA GLU A 157 -15.39 8.60 2.41
C GLU A 157 -15.35 10.11 2.71
N LEU A 158 -14.33 10.83 2.20
CA LEU A 158 -14.20 12.28 2.41
C LEU A 158 -15.29 13.05 1.69
N ASN A 159 -15.89 14.00 2.42
CA ASN A 159 -16.88 14.92 1.90
C ASN A 159 -16.52 16.35 2.35
N PRO A 160 -16.20 17.27 1.42
CA PRO A 160 -16.08 17.06 -0.04
C PRO A 160 -14.91 16.12 -0.41
N PRO A 161 -14.91 15.53 -1.63
CA PRO A 161 -13.78 14.77 -2.17
C PRO A 161 -12.49 15.63 -2.22
N LEU A 162 -11.34 14.98 -2.45
CA LEU A 162 -10.06 15.67 -2.54
C LEU A 162 -10.00 16.60 -3.75
N ALA A 163 -9.55 17.83 -3.54
CA ALA A 163 -9.13 18.71 -4.64
C ALA A 163 -7.87 18.15 -5.34
N PRO A 164 -7.59 18.53 -6.60
CA PRO A 164 -6.39 18.07 -7.29
C PRO A 164 -5.08 18.42 -6.57
N SER A 165 -5.00 19.59 -5.92
CA SER A 165 -3.84 20.00 -5.12
C SER A 165 -3.72 19.17 -3.83
N GLU A 166 -4.83 18.95 -3.13
CA GLU A 166 -4.92 18.08 -1.95
C GLU A 166 -4.44 16.67 -2.29
N ARG A 167 -4.83 16.15 -3.46
CA ARG A 167 -4.43 14.83 -3.96
C ARG A 167 -2.92 14.73 -4.17
N ARG A 168 -2.28 15.75 -4.76
CA ARG A 168 -0.81 15.78 -4.94
C ARG A 168 -0.09 15.76 -3.59
N THR A 169 -0.54 16.56 -2.63
CA THR A 169 0.01 16.57 -1.27
C THR A 169 -0.11 15.21 -0.59
N ILE A 170 -1.28 14.57 -0.71
CA ILE A 170 -1.52 13.24 -0.14
C ILE A 170 -0.69 12.17 -0.86
N ASP A 171 -0.61 12.17 -2.19
CA ASP A 171 0.22 11.23 -2.95
C ASP A 171 1.70 11.33 -2.55
N TYR A 172 2.21 12.55 -2.34
CA TYR A 172 3.56 12.77 -1.81
C TYR A 172 3.74 12.14 -0.42
N GLN A 173 2.80 12.37 0.49
CA GLN A 173 2.83 11.81 1.85
C GLN A 173 2.69 10.27 1.85
N ILE A 174 1.89 9.71 0.95
CA ILE A 174 1.80 8.26 0.70
C ILE A 174 3.18 7.72 0.30
N GLY A 175 3.87 8.41 -0.62
CA GLY A 175 5.23 8.06 -1.04
C GLY A 175 6.22 8.07 0.13
N GLN A 176 6.14 9.09 0.98
CA GLN A 176 6.97 9.20 2.19
C GLN A 176 6.70 8.06 3.18
N LEU A 177 5.42 7.78 3.50
CA LEU A 177 5.06 6.66 4.38
C LEU A 177 5.58 5.34 3.82
N TYR A 178 5.33 5.10 2.53
CA TYR A 178 5.75 3.87 1.87
C TYR A 178 7.27 3.69 1.92
N ARG A 179 8.03 4.77 1.71
CA ARG A 179 9.49 4.77 1.90
C ARG A 179 9.88 4.35 3.31
N GLN A 180 9.24 4.91 4.35
CA GLN A 180 9.54 4.56 5.75
C GLN A 180 9.22 3.09 6.07
N LEU A 181 8.15 2.55 5.47
CA LEU A 181 7.83 1.12 5.58
C LEU A 181 8.91 0.26 4.91
N CYS A 182 9.31 0.58 3.68
CA CYS A 182 10.32 -0.20 2.96
C CYS A 182 11.75 -0.08 3.56
N LYS A 183 11.99 0.86 4.48
CA LYS A 183 13.25 0.90 5.25
C LYS A 183 13.32 -0.21 6.27
N GLN A 184 12.17 -0.72 6.72
CA GLN A 184 12.11 -1.84 7.64
C GLN A 184 12.43 -3.12 6.86
N VAL A 185 13.45 -3.85 7.32
CA VAL A 185 13.93 -5.10 6.70
C VAL A 185 13.53 -6.28 7.57
N SER A 186 13.27 -7.42 6.94
CA SER A 186 12.93 -8.66 7.63
C SER A 186 13.92 -9.01 8.74
N PRO A 187 13.45 -9.30 9.97
CA PRO A 187 14.33 -9.56 11.12
C PRO A 187 15.14 -10.87 10.99
N ASN A 188 14.70 -11.80 10.15
CA ASN A 188 15.38 -13.07 9.90
C ASN A 188 15.99 -13.17 8.49
N GLY A 189 15.98 -12.07 7.72
CA GLY A 189 16.47 -12.03 6.35
C GLY A 189 15.66 -12.89 5.37
N ARG A 190 14.42 -13.26 5.73
CA ARG A 190 13.53 -14.10 4.91
C ARG A 190 12.51 -13.26 4.15
N PHE A 191 12.08 -13.79 3.01
CA PHE A 191 11.06 -13.24 2.14
C PHE A 191 9.70 -13.92 2.34
N GLY A 192 8.64 -13.21 1.98
CA GLY A 192 7.27 -13.75 1.96
C GLY A 192 6.27 -12.93 2.77
N PRO A 193 5.02 -13.42 2.90
CA PRO A 193 3.97 -12.74 3.66
C PRO A 193 4.39 -12.42 5.10
N ALA A 194 3.96 -11.28 5.64
CA ALA A 194 4.41 -10.82 6.95
C ALA A 194 4.13 -11.82 8.08
N PHE A 195 2.95 -12.47 8.08
CA PHE A 195 2.61 -13.51 9.07
C PHE A 195 3.55 -14.72 9.05
N ALA A 196 4.17 -15.01 7.90
CA ALA A 196 5.10 -16.13 7.72
C ALA A 196 6.55 -15.74 8.07
N VAL A 197 6.87 -14.45 8.06
CA VAL A 197 8.24 -13.97 8.29
C VAL A 197 8.43 -13.52 9.73
N LEU A 198 7.41 -12.88 10.31
CA LEU A 198 7.45 -12.36 11.67
C LEU A 198 7.19 -13.46 12.70
N PRO A 199 7.80 -13.39 13.88
CA PRO A 199 7.60 -14.38 14.93
C PRO A 199 6.14 -14.40 15.39
N SER A 200 5.48 -15.55 15.24
CA SER A 200 4.14 -15.76 15.79
C SER A 200 4.21 -15.87 17.30
N THR A 201 3.59 -14.93 18.02
CA THR A 201 3.44 -15.05 19.47
C THR A 201 2.23 -15.91 19.80
N GLY A 202 2.30 -17.20 19.42
CA GLY A 202 1.43 -18.25 19.90
C GLY A 202 2.18 -19.05 20.96
N SER A 203 1.69 -19.00 22.20
CA SER A 203 2.20 -19.81 23.30
C SER A 203 2.23 -21.29 22.89
N LEU A 204 3.40 -21.92 22.92
CA LEU A 204 3.55 -23.38 22.98
C LEU A 204 3.04 -23.84 24.36
N SER A 205 1.73 -23.89 24.53
CA SER A 205 1.13 -24.70 25.58
C SER A 205 1.15 -26.15 25.08
N THR A 206 2.10 -26.91 25.59
CA THR A 206 2.03 -28.37 25.60
C THR A 206 0.76 -28.76 26.36
N THR A 207 -0.27 -29.27 25.67
CA THR A 207 -1.12 -30.39 26.11
C THR A 207 -2.29 -30.65 25.15
N ASP A 208 -2.55 -31.94 24.98
CA ASP A 208 -3.74 -32.60 24.42
C ASP A 208 -3.76 -32.93 22.89
N PRO A 209 -3.36 -34.16 22.51
CA PRO A 209 -3.26 -34.62 21.12
C PRO A 209 -4.61 -34.94 20.42
N THR A 210 -5.76 -34.72 21.07
CA THR A 210 -7.05 -35.25 20.56
C THR A 210 -7.90 -34.28 19.72
N LYS A 211 -7.46 -33.03 19.50
CA LYS A 211 -8.20 -32.02 18.69
C LYS A 211 -7.46 -31.56 17.43
N LEU A 212 -6.81 -32.47 16.69
CA LEU A 212 -5.84 -32.12 15.63
C LEU A 212 -6.42 -31.79 14.24
N ALA A 213 -7.61 -32.26 13.86
CA ALA A 213 -7.98 -32.31 12.42
C ALA A 213 -8.30 -30.96 11.75
N ARG A 214 -8.73 -29.92 12.50
CA ARG A 214 -8.90 -28.55 11.99
C ARG A 214 -7.78 -27.58 12.38
N ARG A 215 -6.89 -28.00 13.31
CA ARG A 215 -5.77 -27.20 13.83
C ARG A 215 -4.57 -27.16 12.87
N ASP A 216 -4.45 -28.13 11.97
CA ASP A 216 -3.21 -28.39 11.22
C ASP A 216 -2.88 -27.33 10.16
N VAL A 217 -3.86 -26.67 9.54
CA VAL A 217 -3.59 -25.70 8.46
C VAL A 217 -3.13 -24.35 9.01
N ASP A 218 -3.83 -23.82 10.02
CA ASP A 218 -3.48 -22.53 10.62
C ASP A 218 -2.17 -22.65 11.41
N MET A 219 -1.92 -23.77 12.09
CA MET A 219 -0.66 -24.01 12.80
C MET A 219 0.54 -24.13 11.84
N ARG A 220 0.38 -24.81 10.69
CA ARG A 220 1.43 -24.86 9.64
C ARG A 220 1.68 -23.50 8.97
N LEU A 221 0.66 -22.64 8.86
CA LEU A 221 0.83 -21.25 8.42
C LEU A 221 1.63 -20.43 9.46
N MET A 222 1.41 -20.65 10.76
CA MET A 222 2.15 -20.01 11.86
C MET A 222 3.60 -20.50 12.01
N GLU A 223 3.91 -21.73 11.58
CA GLU A 223 5.24 -22.35 11.66
C GLU A 223 6.15 -22.00 10.48
N SER A 224 5.59 -21.43 9.40
CA SER A 224 6.39 -20.99 8.26
C SER A 224 7.37 -19.89 8.70
N LYS A 225 8.65 -20.01 8.31
CA LYS A 225 9.74 -19.06 8.65
C LYS A 225 10.15 -18.22 7.43
N GLY A 226 9.19 -17.86 6.59
CA GLY A 226 9.43 -17.29 5.27
C GLY A 226 10.31 -18.19 4.40
N VAL A 227 10.85 -17.64 3.31
CA VAL A 227 11.74 -18.35 2.38
C VAL A 227 13.02 -17.55 2.11
N GLN A 228 14.03 -18.22 1.54
CA GLN A 228 15.38 -17.65 1.42
C GLN A 228 15.54 -16.64 0.28
N SER A 229 14.72 -16.73 -0.77
CA SER A 229 14.80 -15.85 -1.93
C SER A 229 13.44 -15.26 -2.30
N TRP A 230 13.47 -14.04 -2.84
CA TRP A 230 12.28 -13.38 -3.34
C TRP A 230 11.61 -14.16 -4.47
N THR A 231 12.39 -14.75 -5.38
CA THR A 231 11.90 -15.62 -6.46
C THR A 231 11.01 -16.76 -5.93
N THR A 232 11.46 -17.45 -4.88
CA THR A 232 10.68 -18.53 -4.25
C THR A 232 9.43 -18.01 -3.55
N ALA A 233 9.53 -16.87 -2.87
CA ALA A 233 8.40 -16.25 -2.18
C ALA A 233 7.32 -15.84 -3.18
N PHE A 234 7.72 -15.11 -4.21
CA PHE A 234 6.83 -14.64 -5.26
C PHE A 234 6.22 -15.80 -6.05
N HIS A 235 7.01 -16.82 -6.41
CA HIS A 235 6.48 -18.04 -7.02
C HIS A 235 5.39 -18.69 -6.16
N SER A 236 5.63 -18.82 -4.85
CA SER A 236 4.67 -19.43 -3.93
C SER A 236 3.37 -18.61 -3.85
N MET A 237 3.46 -17.28 -3.82
CA MET A 237 2.30 -16.40 -3.83
C MET A 237 1.54 -16.47 -5.16
N LEU A 238 2.26 -16.46 -6.29
CA LEU A 238 1.68 -16.58 -7.63
C LEU A 238 0.98 -17.93 -7.82
N GLU A 239 1.63 -19.03 -7.44
CA GLU A 239 1.04 -20.35 -7.55
C GLU A 239 -0.19 -20.50 -6.63
N ALA A 240 -0.18 -19.89 -5.43
CA ALA A 240 -1.34 -19.89 -4.55
C ALA A 240 -2.58 -19.26 -5.21
N VAL A 241 -2.41 -18.12 -5.89
CA VAL A 241 -3.54 -17.46 -6.57
C VAL A 241 -3.95 -18.16 -7.87
N LEU A 242 -3.00 -18.75 -8.61
CA LEU A 242 -3.34 -19.57 -9.78
C LEU A 242 -4.17 -20.79 -9.37
N ARG A 243 -3.82 -21.46 -8.27
CA ARG A 243 -4.62 -22.55 -7.69
C ARG A 243 -5.98 -22.09 -7.20
N ASP A 244 -6.08 -20.90 -6.59
CA ASP A 244 -7.38 -20.32 -6.25
C ASP A 244 -8.26 -20.16 -7.51
N GLY A 245 -7.67 -19.71 -8.62
CA GLY A 245 -8.34 -19.63 -9.92
C GLY A 245 -8.77 -20.99 -10.47
N GLU A 246 -7.89 -22.00 -10.42
CA GLU A 246 -8.16 -23.38 -10.88
C GLU A 246 -9.28 -24.03 -10.07
N ASP A 247 -9.25 -23.89 -8.74
CA ASP A 247 -10.28 -24.41 -7.82
C ASP A 247 -11.66 -23.81 -8.11
N MET A 248 -11.70 -22.54 -8.56
CA MET A 248 -12.92 -21.85 -8.97
C MET A 248 -13.24 -21.98 -10.47
N GLN A 249 -12.46 -22.79 -11.20
CA GLN A 249 -12.61 -23.02 -12.64
C GLN A 249 -12.61 -21.72 -13.46
N VAL A 250 -11.85 -20.71 -13.01
CA VAL A 250 -11.70 -19.47 -13.75
C VAL A 250 -10.93 -19.76 -15.05
N MET A 251 -11.49 -19.37 -16.19
CA MET A 251 -10.80 -19.55 -17.47
C MET A 251 -9.66 -18.54 -17.62
N LEU A 252 -8.42 -18.95 -17.32
CA LEU A 252 -7.19 -18.18 -17.47
C LEU A 252 -6.14 -18.98 -18.26
N GLY A 253 -5.20 -18.29 -18.88
CA GLY A 253 -4.05 -18.90 -19.56
C GLY A 253 -2.99 -19.43 -18.59
N TYR A 254 -3.35 -20.27 -17.62
CA TYR A 254 -2.47 -20.73 -16.53
C TYR A 254 -1.13 -21.26 -17.01
N GLY A 255 -1.12 -22.13 -18.02
CA GLY A 255 0.11 -22.68 -18.59
C GLY A 255 1.03 -21.61 -19.19
N THR A 256 0.45 -20.58 -19.81
CA THR A 256 1.21 -19.43 -20.35
C THR A 256 1.78 -18.57 -19.24
N ILE A 257 0.99 -18.28 -18.20
CA ILE A 257 1.46 -17.52 -17.03
C ILE A 257 2.63 -18.25 -16.36
N ARG A 258 2.49 -19.55 -16.08
CA ARG A 258 3.55 -20.37 -15.48
C ARG A 258 4.81 -20.43 -16.37
N ARG A 259 4.64 -20.54 -17.69
CA ARG A 259 5.76 -20.51 -18.66
C ARG A 259 6.50 -19.17 -18.63
N HIS A 260 5.79 -18.05 -18.66
CA HIS A 260 6.42 -16.73 -18.56
C HIS A 260 7.15 -16.53 -17.25
N PHE A 261 6.52 -16.92 -16.14
CA PHE A 261 7.15 -16.89 -14.84
C PHE A 261 8.45 -17.70 -14.86
N LYS A 262 8.42 -18.96 -15.29
CA LYS A 262 9.62 -19.81 -15.36
C LYS A 262 10.73 -19.25 -16.23
N ARG A 263 10.40 -18.65 -17.36
CA ARG A 263 11.38 -18.03 -18.24
C ARG A 263 12.05 -16.81 -17.60
N LEU A 264 11.31 -16.03 -16.80
CA LEU A 264 11.76 -14.74 -16.27
C LEU A 264 12.03 -14.76 -14.75
N GLU A 265 11.96 -15.92 -14.10
CA GLU A 265 12.11 -16.02 -12.63
C GLU A 265 13.48 -15.55 -12.14
N HIS A 266 14.53 -15.74 -12.96
CA HIS A 266 15.88 -15.26 -12.69
C HIS A 266 15.97 -13.73 -12.50
N THR A 267 15.02 -12.96 -13.04
CA THR A 267 14.97 -11.49 -12.86
C THR A 267 14.63 -11.09 -11.44
N LEU A 268 14.03 -11.99 -10.65
CA LEU A 268 13.68 -11.78 -9.26
C LEU A 268 14.85 -12.09 -8.30
N ASP A 269 15.86 -12.85 -8.76
CA ASP A 269 17.03 -13.20 -7.96
C ASP A 269 17.92 -11.98 -7.66
N GLY A 270 17.75 -10.88 -8.40
CA GLY A 270 18.42 -9.61 -8.13
C GLY A 270 18.02 -8.96 -6.80
N ILE A 271 16.90 -9.37 -6.20
CA ILE A 271 16.39 -8.82 -4.93
C ILE A 271 17.03 -9.57 -3.77
N LYS A 272 17.85 -8.87 -2.99
CA LYS A 272 18.58 -9.44 -1.85
C LYS A 272 18.05 -8.95 -0.50
N ILE A 273 17.41 -7.79 -0.46
CA ILE A 273 16.96 -7.19 0.80
C ILE A 273 15.43 -7.37 0.93
N PRO A 274 14.95 -8.20 1.87
CA PRO A 274 13.52 -8.39 2.13
C PRO A 274 12.93 -7.19 2.88
N ARG A 275 12.41 -6.19 2.15
CA ARG A 275 11.85 -4.95 2.70
C ARG A 275 10.36 -5.10 3.02
N LEU A 276 9.86 -4.43 4.05
CA LEU A 276 8.43 -4.43 4.37
C LEU A 276 7.65 -3.65 3.31
N VAL A 277 6.79 -4.36 2.58
CA VAL A 277 5.94 -3.84 1.50
C VAL A 277 4.49 -3.87 1.93
N ALA A 278 3.89 -2.68 2.05
CA ALA A 278 2.44 -2.51 2.10
C ALA A 278 1.87 -2.65 0.68
N VAL A 279 1.23 -3.77 0.37
CA VAL A 279 0.75 -4.07 -0.99
C VAL A 279 -0.35 -3.10 -1.42
N ASP A 280 -1.23 -2.71 -0.49
CA ASP A 280 -2.40 -1.86 -0.71
C ASP A 280 -2.20 -0.42 -0.21
N VAL A 281 -0.96 0.05 -0.15
CA VAL A 281 -0.65 1.45 0.19
C VAL A 281 -1.32 2.41 -0.80
N GLY A 282 -1.69 3.61 -0.35
CA GLY A 282 -2.23 4.66 -1.22
C GLY A 282 -3.56 4.38 -1.94
N ARG A 283 -4.22 3.24 -1.68
CA ARG A 283 -5.61 3.05 -2.11
C ARG A 283 -6.51 3.98 -1.32
N ASP A 284 -7.42 4.68 -1.98
CA ASP A 284 -8.32 5.66 -1.33
C ASP A 284 -9.16 5.04 -0.19
N ILE A 285 -9.53 3.76 -0.32
CA ILE A 285 -10.28 3.01 0.71
C ILE A 285 -9.44 2.66 1.94
N ASN A 286 -8.11 2.63 1.80
CA ASN A 286 -7.16 2.24 2.83
C ASN A 286 -6.35 3.42 3.38
N THR A 287 -6.40 4.59 2.73
CA THR A 287 -5.63 5.77 3.12
C THR A 287 -6.48 6.69 3.98
N LEU A 288 -6.01 7.01 5.19
CA LEU A 288 -6.68 7.92 6.10
C LEU A 288 -6.11 9.33 5.94
N ALA A 289 -7.01 10.31 5.86
CA ALA A 289 -6.65 11.72 5.80
C ALA A 289 -7.48 12.55 6.77
N LEU A 290 -6.94 13.69 7.18
CA LEU A 290 -7.57 14.65 8.07
C LEU A 290 -7.39 16.05 7.52
N ARG A 291 -8.49 16.78 7.34
CA ARG A 291 -8.46 18.23 7.11
C ARG A 291 -8.33 18.95 8.44
N LYS A 292 -7.28 19.74 8.63
CA LYS A 292 -7.14 20.68 9.75
C LYS A 292 -8.20 21.77 9.58
N LEU A 293 -9.04 21.94 10.59
CA LEU A 293 -9.99 23.04 10.59
C LEU A 293 -9.23 24.34 10.84
N ARG A 294 -9.27 25.28 9.89
CA ARG A 294 -8.72 26.63 10.10
C ARG A 294 -9.39 27.27 11.31
N ARG A 295 -8.63 27.50 12.39
CA ARG A 295 -9.03 28.45 13.45
C ARG A 295 -8.96 29.85 12.86
N GLY A 296 -10.06 30.32 12.29
CA GLY A 296 -10.09 31.61 11.61
C GLY A 296 -11.44 31.97 11.00
N SER A 297 -12.52 31.75 11.72
CA SER A 297 -13.73 32.53 11.56
C SER A 297 -14.44 32.54 12.90
N THR A 298 -14.07 33.50 13.73
CA THR A 298 -15.00 34.10 14.66
C THR A 298 -16.22 34.54 13.84
N ALA A 299 -17.25 33.70 13.79
CA ALA A 299 -18.57 34.13 13.38
C ALA A 299 -18.98 35.16 14.44
N SER A 300 -18.67 36.44 14.19
CA SER A 300 -19.27 37.53 14.93
C SER A 300 -20.76 37.42 14.68
N PHE A 301 -21.50 37.22 15.77
CA PHE A 301 -22.92 37.48 15.85
C PHE A 301 -23.22 38.86 15.26
N ALA A 302 -23.72 38.90 14.03
CA ALA A 302 -24.43 40.06 13.50
C ALA A 302 -25.91 39.69 13.45
N SER A 303 -26.67 40.21 14.41
CA SER A 303 -28.11 40.08 14.49
C SER A 303 -28.75 40.73 13.26
N GLY A 304 -29.41 39.93 12.42
CA GLY A 304 -30.33 40.46 11.41
C GLY A 304 -31.67 40.77 12.05
N LYS A 305 -31.97 42.07 12.25
CA LYS A 305 -33.36 42.54 12.39
C LYS A 305 -34.03 42.52 11.00
N PRO A 306 -35.31 42.12 10.90
CA PRO A 306 -36.07 42.28 9.67
C PRO A 306 -36.72 43.68 9.65
N ASN A 307 -36.83 44.31 8.48
CA ASN A 307 -38.07 44.96 8.03
C ASN A 307 -37.98 45.64 6.66
N SER A 308 -39.00 45.30 5.87
CA SER A 308 -39.85 46.15 5.00
C SER A 308 -39.25 46.99 3.87
N ALA A 309 -39.53 46.52 2.65
CA ALA A 309 -40.49 47.10 1.68
C ALA A 309 -40.25 48.47 1.01
N LEU A 310 -40.62 48.48 -0.29
CA LEU A 310 -40.86 49.61 -1.21
C LEU A 310 -39.58 50.21 -1.80
N LYS A 311 -39.44 50.55 -3.10
CA LYS A 311 -40.36 50.66 -4.24
C LYS A 311 -39.54 50.93 -5.52
N ASP A 312 -40.15 50.65 -6.67
CA ASP A 312 -40.07 51.37 -7.95
C ASP A 312 -38.81 51.27 -8.88
N VAL A 313 -39.03 50.43 -9.91
CA VAL A 313 -38.66 50.39 -11.35
C VAL A 313 -38.62 51.82 -12.01
N PRO A 314 -37.94 52.17 -13.16
CA PRO A 314 -37.70 51.36 -14.38
C PRO A 314 -36.36 51.46 -15.17
N ARG A 315 -36.08 50.35 -15.87
CA ARG A 315 -35.74 50.14 -17.30
C ARG A 315 -35.33 51.32 -18.21
N SER A 316 -34.26 51.10 -18.99
CA SER A 316 -34.07 51.52 -20.40
C SER A 316 -32.82 50.81 -20.96
N ASN A 317 -32.90 49.71 -21.72
CA ASN A 317 -33.05 49.55 -23.19
C ASN A 317 -31.90 50.05 -24.09
N GLY A 318 -31.34 49.10 -24.86
CA GLY A 318 -30.68 49.27 -26.19
C GLY A 318 -29.21 49.73 -26.17
N SER A 319 -28.29 49.28 -27.03
CA SER A 319 -28.42 48.53 -28.28
C SER A 319 -27.04 47.99 -28.70
N GLU A 320 -27.09 47.05 -29.64
CA GLU A 320 -26.02 46.29 -30.30
C GLU A 320 -24.99 47.08 -31.14
N ALA A 321 -23.84 46.42 -31.34
CA ALA A 321 -23.08 46.21 -32.60
C ALA A 321 -21.84 47.06 -32.96
N GLY A 322 -20.83 46.33 -33.50
CA GLY A 322 -19.74 46.75 -34.39
C GLY A 322 -18.40 46.99 -33.68
N SER A 323 -17.42 46.09 -33.67
CA SER A 323 -16.52 45.59 -34.75
C SER A 323 -15.24 46.43 -34.94
N ASP A 324 -14.14 45.68 -35.03
CA ASP A 324 -12.85 45.94 -35.68
C ASP A 324 -11.66 46.57 -34.91
N GLU A 325 -10.67 45.69 -34.74
CA GLU A 325 -9.24 45.81 -35.12
C GLU A 325 -8.55 47.17 -34.91
N ASP A 326 -7.52 47.21 -34.05
CA ASP A 326 -6.14 47.32 -34.52
C ASP A 326 -5.12 47.19 -33.39
N ALA A 327 -3.97 46.63 -33.76
CA ALA A 327 -2.78 46.46 -32.95
C ALA A 327 -2.19 47.81 -32.53
N ASP A 328 -1.49 47.86 -31.38
CA ASP A 328 -0.01 47.85 -31.39
C ASP A 328 0.66 48.45 -30.11
N TYR A 329 1.90 47.98 -29.91
CA TYR A 329 3.07 48.45 -29.13
C TYR A 329 3.02 48.77 -27.61
N GLU A 330 3.88 48.01 -26.93
CA GLU A 330 4.52 48.21 -25.63
C GLU A 330 5.05 49.63 -25.38
N THR A 331 5.00 50.12 -24.12
CA THR A 331 6.21 50.49 -23.36
C THR A 331 5.91 50.73 -21.87
N GLY A 332 6.77 50.14 -21.01
CA GLY A 332 7.20 50.48 -19.63
C GLY A 332 6.23 51.08 -18.60
N SER A 333 6.30 50.79 -17.30
CA SER A 333 7.39 50.27 -16.48
C SER A 333 6.85 49.98 -15.07
N GLU A 334 7.29 48.86 -14.50
CA GLU A 334 7.65 48.67 -13.08
C GLU A 334 6.61 48.92 -11.97
N SER A 335 5.97 47.82 -11.55
CA SER A 335 5.85 47.48 -10.13
C SER A 335 6.11 45.97 -9.98
N GLY A 336 7.36 45.59 -10.20
CA GLY A 336 7.84 44.23 -9.98
C GLY A 336 8.11 44.00 -8.50
N ASP A 337 7.07 43.65 -7.74
CA ASP A 337 7.23 43.09 -6.39
C ASP A 337 5.99 42.27 -5.93
N ALA A 338 5.34 41.58 -6.87
CA ALA A 338 4.19 40.71 -6.57
C ALA A 338 4.22 39.36 -7.29
N ALA A 339 5.34 38.97 -7.91
CA ALA A 339 5.46 37.72 -8.69
C ALA A 339 6.28 36.61 -7.99
N THR A 340 6.80 36.84 -6.78
CA THR A 340 7.61 35.85 -6.03
C THR A 340 6.86 35.19 -4.87
N ALA A 341 5.54 35.38 -4.80
CA ALA A 341 4.65 34.72 -3.86
C ALA A 341 3.60 33.88 -4.59
N ALA A 342 4.04 33.05 -5.55
CA ALA A 342 3.24 31.94 -6.07
C ALA A 342 3.01 30.92 -4.94
N LEU A 343 2.06 31.28 -4.08
CA LEU A 343 1.20 30.48 -3.22
C LEU A 343 1.56 28.99 -3.17
N TYR A 344 2.44 28.64 -2.24
CA TYR A 344 2.30 27.38 -1.53
C TYR A 344 0.94 27.41 -0.83
N HIS A 345 -0.13 27.01 -1.54
CA HIS A 345 -1.35 26.56 -0.87
C HIS A 345 -0.95 25.34 -0.04
N HIS A 346 -0.59 25.58 1.23
CA HIS A 346 -0.62 24.55 2.24
C HIS A 346 -2.10 24.17 2.39
N ASP A 347 -2.53 23.23 1.56
CA ASP A 347 -3.80 22.57 1.74
C ASP A 347 -3.76 21.94 3.13
N ASP A 348 -4.72 22.31 3.97
CA ASP A 348 -4.80 21.93 5.39
C ASP A 348 -5.04 20.41 5.59
N ILE A 349 -4.88 19.59 4.55
CA ILE A 349 -5.07 18.14 4.59
C ILE A 349 -3.75 17.41 4.83
N MET A 350 -3.80 16.43 5.73
CA MET A 350 -2.67 15.54 5.99
C MET A 350 -3.12 14.08 6.03
N MET A 351 -2.27 13.20 5.51
CA MET A 351 -2.35 11.78 5.69
C MET A 351 -2.06 11.45 7.16
N THR A 352 -2.89 10.58 7.73
CA THR A 352 -2.82 10.20 9.15
C THR A 352 -2.58 8.70 9.35
N GLY A 353 -2.40 7.95 8.26
CA GLY A 353 -2.03 6.54 8.30
C GLY A 353 -2.86 5.70 7.33
N MET A 354 -2.89 4.39 7.59
CA MET A 354 -3.71 3.42 6.85
C MET A 354 -4.78 2.78 7.73
N LYS A 355 -5.91 2.43 7.12
CA LYS A 355 -7.07 1.83 7.78
C LYS A 355 -6.86 0.35 8.10
N ASP A 356 -6.23 -0.39 7.20
CA ASP A 356 -6.00 -1.83 7.26
C ASP A 356 -4.49 -2.11 7.13
N TRP A 357 -3.98 -2.95 8.05
CA TRP A 357 -2.58 -3.32 8.11
C TRP A 357 -2.33 -4.82 7.90
N SER A 358 -3.25 -5.52 7.25
CA SER A 358 -3.20 -6.98 7.11
C SER A 358 -2.41 -7.48 5.90
N ASN A 359 -2.33 -6.70 4.82
CA ASN A 359 -1.73 -7.12 3.55
C ASN A 359 -0.29 -6.60 3.36
N PHE A 360 0.63 -7.22 4.11
CA PHE A 360 2.07 -6.92 4.07
C PHE A 360 2.90 -8.12 3.63
N VAL A 361 3.99 -7.83 2.92
CA VAL A 361 4.96 -8.82 2.44
C VAL A 361 6.37 -8.29 2.68
N PHE A 362 7.31 -9.16 3.02
CA PHE A 362 8.74 -8.87 2.99
C PHE A 362 9.31 -9.24 1.61
N GLY A 363 9.68 -8.23 0.82
CA GLY A 363 9.93 -8.38 -0.61
C GLY A 363 10.48 -7.16 -1.31
N ASP A 364 10.31 -7.14 -2.63
CA ASP A 364 10.67 -6.03 -3.52
C ASP A 364 9.67 -4.87 -3.38
N PRO A 365 10.10 -3.62 -3.12
CA PRO A 365 9.22 -2.46 -3.08
C PRO A 365 8.35 -2.27 -4.34
N LEU A 366 8.82 -2.70 -5.52
CA LEU A 366 8.02 -2.61 -6.74
C LEU A 366 6.76 -3.49 -6.71
N PHE A 367 6.63 -4.40 -5.74
CA PHE A 367 5.47 -5.27 -5.57
C PHE A 367 4.20 -4.52 -5.12
N ALA A 368 4.29 -3.30 -4.58
CA ALA A 368 3.10 -2.54 -4.20
C ALA A 368 2.24 -2.13 -5.40
N HIS A 369 0.92 -2.05 -5.19
CA HIS A 369 -0.06 -1.77 -6.25
C HIS A 369 0.16 -0.42 -6.95
N ASN A 370 0.73 0.57 -6.24
CA ASN A 370 0.96 1.93 -6.72
C ASN A 370 1.94 1.99 -7.89
N PHE A 371 2.88 1.06 -8.00
CA PHE A 371 3.85 1.05 -9.10
C PHE A 371 3.29 0.43 -10.38
N GLY A 372 2.30 -0.46 -10.28
CA GLY A 372 1.72 -1.16 -11.43
C GLY A 372 0.71 -0.34 -12.25
N ARG A 373 0.15 0.73 -11.65
CA ARG A 373 -0.93 1.54 -12.24
C ARG A 373 -0.53 3.01 -12.34
N ASP A 374 0.40 3.32 -13.24
CA ASP A 374 0.86 4.68 -13.55
C ASP A 374 1.06 5.54 -12.29
N PRO A 375 2.14 5.29 -11.52
CA PRO A 375 2.37 5.99 -10.27
C PRO A 375 2.40 7.51 -10.46
N SER A 376 1.69 8.22 -9.58
CA SER A 376 1.71 9.68 -9.53
C SER A 376 3.14 10.20 -9.36
N SER A 377 3.48 11.29 -10.05
CA SER A 377 4.80 11.93 -9.93
C SER A 377 5.07 12.38 -8.49
N ASP A 378 4.03 12.81 -7.78
CA ASP A 378 4.13 13.25 -6.38
C ASP A 378 4.43 12.06 -5.46
N PHE A 379 3.78 10.92 -5.69
CA PHE A 379 4.10 9.67 -5.01
C PHE A 379 5.56 9.24 -5.23
N LEU A 380 6.03 9.28 -6.48
CA LEU A 380 7.42 8.96 -6.80
C LEU A 380 8.40 9.95 -6.16
N ALA A 381 8.04 11.23 -6.09
CA ALA A 381 8.84 12.26 -5.42
C ALA A 381 8.95 11.98 -3.91
N GLY A 382 7.84 11.62 -3.25
CA GLY A 382 7.81 11.23 -1.84
C GLY A 382 8.59 9.94 -1.57
N PHE A 383 8.45 8.94 -2.44
CA PHE A 383 9.16 7.66 -2.32
C PHE A 383 10.67 7.77 -2.58
N GLY A 384 11.07 8.65 -3.51
CA GLY A 384 12.47 8.89 -3.87
C GLY A 384 13.26 9.70 -2.84
N GLY A 385 12.62 10.20 -1.77
CA GLY A 385 13.26 11.00 -0.72
C GLY A 385 13.78 12.37 -1.17
N ASP A 386 14.48 13.05 -0.24
CA ASP A 386 15.04 14.42 -0.34
C ASP A 386 16.17 14.60 -1.38
N SER A 387 16.20 13.81 -2.47
CA SER A 387 16.93 14.21 -3.67
C SER A 387 16.22 15.42 -4.28
N ARG A 388 16.45 16.61 -3.71
CA ARG A 388 16.02 17.94 -4.17
C ARG A 388 16.78 18.38 -5.42
N VAL A 389 17.08 17.46 -6.33
CA VAL A 389 17.51 17.85 -7.69
C VAL A 389 16.23 18.17 -8.44
N GLN A 390 15.81 19.42 -8.25
CA GLN A 390 14.68 20.06 -8.91
C GLN A 390 14.85 19.93 -10.43
N GLY A 391 13.93 19.25 -11.12
CA GLY A 391 13.77 19.40 -12.58
C GLY A 391 13.74 18.13 -13.43
N THR A 392 14.15 16.97 -12.93
CA THR A 392 14.16 15.75 -13.75
C THR A 392 13.12 14.77 -13.23
N ILE A 393 12.16 14.40 -14.07
CA ILE A 393 11.17 13.34 -13.81
C ILE A 393 11.91 12.13 -13.24
N LYS A 394 11.75 11.88 -11.93
CA LYS A 394 12.34 10.73 -11.24
C LYS A 394 11.60 9.50 -11.75
N SER A 395 12.22 8.78 -12.67
CA SER A 395 11.77 7.46 -13.13
C SER A 395 11.34 6.59 -11.95
N ILE A 396 10.40 5.67 -12.19
CA ILE A 396 9.95 4.67 -11.21
C ILE A 396 11.14 3.94 -10.54
N PHE A 397 12.24 3.80 -11.26
CA PHE A 397 13.44 3.08 -10.85
C PHE A 397 14.52 3.97 -10.20
N SER A 398 14.27 5.27 -10.03
CA SER A 398 15.28 6.21 -9.53
C SER A 398 15.57 6.06 -8.04
N SER A 399 14.64 5.53 -7.25
CA SER A 399 14.83 5.36 -5.79
C SER A 399 16.03 4.47 -5.45
N ASP A 400 16.68 4.78 -4.32
CA ASP A 400 17.78 4.01 -3.73
C ASP A 400 17.31 2.65 -3.19
N MET A 401 16.00 2.51 -2.97
CA MET A 401 15.40 1.30 -2.42
C MET A 401 15.17 0.20 -3.47
N ILE A 402 15.29 0.52 -4.76
CA ILE A 402 15.05 -0.41 -5.86
C ILE A 402 16.36 -1.10 -6.26
N GLU A 403 16.43 -2.40 -5.97
CA GLU A 403 17.53 -3.29 -6.39
C GLU A 403 17.38 -3.70 -7.86
N ASP A 404 18.48 -4.12 -8.51
CA ASP A 404 18.51 -4.59 -9.91
C ASP A 404 17.65 -3.73 -10.86
N LYS A 405 18.04 -2.47 -11.03
CA LYS A 405 17.27 -1.47 -11.82
C LYS A 405 17.14 -1.85 -13.28
N GLU A 406 18.11 -2.59 -13.82
CA GLU A 406 18.13 -3.03 -15.22
C GLU A 406 16.97 -3.98 -15.54
N ARG A 407 16.54 -4.81 -14.59
CA ARG A 407 15.46 -5.79 -14.77
C ARG A 407 14.14 -5.38 -14.11
N ALA A 408 14.09 -4.19 -13.53
CA ALA A 408 12.95 -3.71 -12.76
C ALA A 408 11.65 -3.61 -13.57
N HIS A 409 11.73 -3.29 -14.86
CA HIS A 409 10.57 -3.28 -15.76
C HIS A 409 9.96 -4.66 -15.96
N VAL A 410 10.79 -5.72 -16.01
CA VAL A 410 10.30 -7.11 -16.12
C VAL A 410 9.59 -7.51 -14.83
N ARG A 411 10.17 -7.17 -13.68
CA ARG A 411 9.57 -7.47 -12.37
C ARG A 411 8.21 -6.80 -12.21
N LEU A 412 8.07 -5.54 -12.63
CA LEU A 412 6.78 -4.85 -12.64
C LEU A 412 5.72 -5.59 -13.46
N LEU A 413 6.07 -6.14 -14.62
CA LEU A 413 5.13 -6.94 -15.43
C LEU A 413 4.73 -8.23 -14.72
N LEU A 414 5.66 -8.91 -14.05
CA LEU A 414 5.36 -10.10 -13.25
C LEU A 414 4.44 -9.77 -12.07
N TYR A 415 4.70 -8.67 -11.36
CA TYR A 415 3.86 -8.24 -10.23
C TYR A 415 2.48 -7.78 -10.70
N ASP A 416 2.39 -7.04 -11.80
CA ASP A 416 1.10 -6.63 -12.36
C ASP A 416 0.30 -7.84 -12.86
N CYS A 417 0.96 -8.85 -13.41
CA CYS A 417 0.31 -10.13 -13.72
C CYS A 417 -0.26 -10.77 -12.44
N TYR A 418 0.51 -10.85 -11.36
CA TYR A 418 0.06 -11.38 -10.08
C TYR A 418 -1.16 -10.60 -9.53
N HIS A 419 -1.10 -9.27 -9.49
CA HIS A 419 -2.18 -8.42 -8.99
C HIS A 419 -3.43 -8.53 -9.84
N THR A 420 -3.28 -8.62 -11.16
CA THR A 420 -4.39 -8.77 -12.09
C THR A 420 -5.06 -10.14 -11.94
N VAL A 421 -4.29 -11.23 -11.86
CA VAL A 421 -4.83 -12.58 -11.59
C VAL A 421 -5.54 -12.63 -10.24
N THR A 422 -4.94 -12.02 -9.21
CA THR A 422 -5.56 -11.89 -7.88
C THR A 422 -6.87 -11.13 -7.96
N HIS A 423 -6.94 -10.04 -8.71
CA HIS A 423 -8.17 -9.27 -8.88
C HIS A 423 -9.27 -10.09 -9.57
N ILE A 424 -8.94 -10.84 -10.62
CA ILE A 424 -9.90 -11.72 -11.31
C ILE A 424 -10.37 -12.82 -10.35
N ALA A 425 -9.46 -13.55 -9.71
CA ALA A 425 -9.79 -14.63 -8.77
C ALA A 425 -10.72 -14.12 -7.65
N LYS A 426 -10.44 -12.94 -7.07
CA LYS A 426 -11.32 -12.29 -6.07
C LYS A 426 -12.76 -12.10 -6.58
N GLY A 427 -12.93 -11.70 -7.84
CA GLY A 427 -14.24 -11.51 -8.46
C GLY A 427 -15.08 -12.79 -8.54
N TYR A 428 -14.43 -13.94 -8.74
CA TYR A 428 -15.10 -15.25 -8.77
C TYR A 428 -15.42 -15.81 -7.38
N PHE A 429 -14.52 -15.61 -6.41
CA PHE A 429 -14.79 -16.00 -5.02
C PHE A 429 -15.97 -15.19 -4.43
N ARG A 430 -16.08 -13.92 -4.82
CA ARG A 430 -17.06 -12.97 -4.26
C ARG A 430 -17.63 -12.07 -5.37
N PRO A 431 -18.60 -12.55 -6.16
CA PRO A 431 -19.25 -11.75 -7.21
C PRO A 431 -19.95 -10.52 -6.64
N GLN A 432 -19.69 -9.34 -7.22
CA GLN A 432 -20.36 -8.08 -6.90
C GLN A 432 -21.28 -7.66 -8.05
N LYS A 433 -22.26 -6.78 -7.80
CA LYS A 433 -23.22 -6.35 -8.84
C LYS A 433 -22.56 -5.72 -10.06
N ASP A 434 -21.43 -5.03 -9.88
CA ASP A 434 -20.61 -4.44 -10.95
C ASP A 434 -19.37 -5.29 -11.29
N SER A 435 -19.45 -6.62 -11.13
CA SER A 435 -18.31 -7.52 -11.36
C SER A 435 -17.93 -7.60 -12.83
N HIS A 436 -18.91 -7.65 -13.74
CA HIS A 436 -18.66 -7.96 -15.15
C HIS A 436 -17.78 -6.92 -15.85
N GLY A 437 -18.01 -5.63 -15.61
CA GLY A 437 -17.21 -4.55 -16.20
C GLY A 437 -15.76 -4.54 -15.70
N ARG A 438 -15.58 -4.64 -14.38
CA ARG A 438 -14.24 -4.68 -13.75
C ARG A 438 -13.47 -5.95 -14.09
N GLU A 439 -14.18 -7.08 -14.20
CA GLU A 439 -13.58 -8.33 -14.63
C GLU A 439 -13.09 -8.25 -16.08
N LEU A 440 -13.90 -7.69 -16.99
CA LEU A 440 -13.51 -7.52 -18.38
C LEU A 440 -12.28 -6.62 -18.52
N GLU A 441 -12.22 -5.52 -17.76
CA GLU A 441 -11.05 -4.65 -17.68
C GLU A 441 -9.81 -5.41 -17.19
N ALA A 442 -9.95 -6.19 -16.11
CA ALA A 442 -8.86 -7.00 -15.57
C ALA A 442 -8.36 -8.03 -16.59
N ARG A 443 -9.25 -8.68 -17.33
CA ARG A 443 -8.89 -9.63 -18.39
C ARG A 443 -8.19 -8.95 -19.56
N LYS A 444 -8.65 -7.78 -19.99
CA LYS A 444 -7.97 -6.97 -21.02
C LYS A 444 -6.56 -6.60 -20.56
N ARG A 445 -6.41 -6.19 -19.30
CA ARG A 445 -5.10 -5.88 -18.72
C ARG A 445 -4.19 -7.11 -18.68
N LEU A 446 -4.70 -8.26 -18.26
CA LEU A 446 -3.94 -9.51 -18.26
C LEU A 446 -3.41 -9.85 -19.66
N ASN A 447 -4.25 -9.74 -20.69
CA ASN A 447 -3.83 -9.97 -22.07
C ASN A 447 -2.76 -8.99 -22.53
N ALA A 448 -2.86 -7.70 -22.15
CA ALA A 448 -1.84 -6.70 -22.45
C ALA A 448 -0.50 -7.01 -21.76
N ILE A 449 -0.53 -7.46 -20.50
CA ILE A 449 0.67 -7.88 -19.77
C ILE A 449 1.30 -9.11 -20.43
N MET A 450 0.50 -10.12 -20.80
CA MET A 450 1.00 -11.32 -21.49
C MET A 450 1.68 -10.95 -22.81
N ALA A 451 1.06 -10.08 -23.61
CA ALA A 451 1.67 -9.61 -24.86
C ALA A 451 3.00 -8.86 -24.65
N GLN A 452 3.10 -8.07 -23.57
CA GLN A 452 4.36 -7.42 -23.21
C GLN A 452 5.42 -8.41 -22.76
N LEU A 453 5.05 -9.43 -21.97
CA LEU A 453 5.96 -10.50 -21.55
C LEU A 453 6.42 -11.33 -22.75
N ASP A 454 5.53 -11.67 -23.69
CA ASP A 454 5.85 -12.38 -24.95
C ASP A 454 6.87 -11.61 -25.81
N ALA A 455 6.77 -10.28 -25.83
CA ALA A 455 7.69 -9.43 -26.58
C ALA A 455 9.10 -9.37 -25.99
N LEU A 456 9.31 -9.82 -24.75
CA LEU A 456 10.63 -9.89 -24.13
C LEU A 456 11.37 -11.17 -24.53
N ASP A 457 12.68 -11.06 -24.71
CA ASP A 457 13.59 -12.19 -24.76
C ASP A 457 13.83 -12.78 -23.37
N ASP A 458 14.66 -13.81 -23.32
CA ASP A 458 14.94 -14.55 -22.09
C ASP A 458 15.83 -13.75 -21.13
N THR A 459 16.41 -12.63 -21.57
CA THR A 459 17.16 -11.68 -20.73
C THR A 459 16.31 -10.51 -20.23
N GLY A 460 15.05 -10.42 -20.69
CA GLY A 460 14.15 -9.32 -20.34
C GLY A 460 14.27 -8.09 -21.24
N VAL A 461 14.98 -8.19 -22.36
CA VAL A 461 15.10 -7.12 -23.36
C VAL A 461 14.02 -7.31 -24.42
N ARG A 462 13.44 -6.21 -24.93
CA ARG A 462 12.45 -6.30 -26.00
C ARG A 462 13.11 -6.94 -27.22
N ARG A 463 12.53 -8.05 -27.70
CA ARG A 463 12.94 -8.68 -28.96
C ARG A 463 12.84 -7.63 -30.04
N GLY A 464 13.98 -7.19 -30.56
CA GLY A 464 14.03 -6.23 -31.65
C GLY A 464 13.11 -6.71 -32.77
N ARG A 465 12.24 -5.83 -33.25
CA ARG A 465 11.56 -6.02 -34.52
C ARG A 465 12.68 -6.31 -35.52
N ARG A 466 12.77 -7.54 -36.02
CA ARG A 466 13.73 -7.88 -37.09
C ARG A 466 13.63 -6.75 -38.14
N PRO A 467 14.74 -6.15 -38.59
CA PRO A 467 14.70 -5.36 -39.80
C PRO A 467 14.21 -6.31 -40.89
N SER A 468 12.96 -6.17 -41.32
CA SER A 468 12.50 -6.74 -42.58
C SER A 468 13.31 -6.03 -43.66
N GLY A 469 14.42 -6.63 -44.05
CA GLY A 469 15.36 -5.99 -44.93
C GLY A 469 16.61 -6.81 -45.14
N GLU A 470 16.47 -8.10 -45.42
CA GLU A 470 17.49 -8.79 -46.21
C GLU A 470 16.80 -9.85 -47.08
N LEU A 471 17.07 -9.70 -48.38
CA LEU A 471 16.38 -10.31 -49.50
C LEU A 471 16.46 -11.83 -49.43
N SER A 472 15.31 -12.49 -49.59
CA SER A 472 15.30 -13.89 -50.04
C SER A 472 15.93 -13.96 -51.44
N PRO A 473 16.89 -14.85 -51.71
CA PRO A 473 17.44 -15.02 -53.05
C PRO A 473 16.40 -15.77 -53.91
N VAL A 474 15.62 -15.00 -54.67
CA VAL A 474 14.67 -15.54 -55.64
C VAL A 474 15.42 -15.91 -56.92
N LYS A 475 15.40 -17.22 -57.22
CA LYS A 475 15.46 -17.89 -58.54
C LYS A 475 16.60 -17.50 -59.50
N ARG A 476 17.55 -18.42 -59.66
CA ARG A 476 18.31 -18.63 -60.91
C ARG A 476 17.36 -18.68 -62.10
N SER A 477 17.45 -17.71 -63.01
CA SER A 477 16.90 -17.80 -64.35
C SER A 477 17.77 -18.75 -65.20
N LYS A 478 17.12 -19.78 -65.74
CA LYS A 478 17.66 -20.77 -66.65
C LYS A 478 18.05 -20.09 -67.98
N SER A 479 19.34 -20.08 -68.31
CA SER A 479 19.86 -19.64 -69.60
C SER A 479 19.44 -20.62 -70.69
N GLY A 480 18.54 -20.21 -71.58
CA GLY A 480 18.31 -20.84 -72.87
C GLY A 480 19.10 -20.09 -73.94
N GLY A 481 20.32 -20.55 -74.22
CA GLY A 481 21.05 -20.21 -75.44
C GLY A 481 20.91 -21.38 -76.42
N LYS A 482 20.23 -21.12 -77.54
CA LYS A 482 20.31 -21.94 -78.75
C LYS A 482 21.68 -21.71 -79.36
N ASP A 483 22.40 -22.80 -79.66
CA ASP A 483 23.46 -22.80 -80.66
C ASP A 483 22.95 -23.53 -81.90
N ASP A 484 23.32 -22.98 -83.05
CA ASP A 484 23.16 -23.49 -84.42
C ASP A 484 23.93 -24.80 -84.67
#